data_AF-A0A7K4ED68-F1
#
_entry.id   AF-A0A7K4ED68-F1
#
_cell.length_a   1.000
_cell.length_b   1.000
_cell.length_c   1.000
_cell.angle_alpha   90.00
_cell.angle_beta   90.00
_cell.angle_gamma   90.00
#
_symmetry.space_group_name_H-M   'P 1'
#
loop_
_entity.id
_entity.type
_entity.pdbx_description
1 polymer ?
#
loop_
_entity_poly.entity_id
_entity_poly.type
_entity_poly.pdbx_seq_one_letter_code
_entity_poly.pdbx_strand_id
1 'polypeptide(L)'
;MQFLAKPFSTAPSGDLPSTAKMFRIPQRYLNDHEQDQFAWLYLRFSPSYPWSLGLAASCGDADCGMEADGRMPGNSTSQYQNALEAAGSALKAFESDRAARRSAEQEELQRQAEEARRAWEESQARKNAEGKAAFDGLDANFDESQNWEARAAAERSNTPDKSCDCRKIVGRCLAQIKFLKNRSAGADYEVWSNADTCSKVSYYIDSTPHFTLFNHQSRVIEHSASLKKLSQDNFIVDKCEVCANE
;
A
#
# COMPACT_ATOMS: atom_id res chain seq x y z
N MET A 1 -81.54 -18.97 -11.61
CA MET A 1 -80.51 -19.56 -12.48
C MET A 1 -79.44 -20.19 -11.58
N GLN A 2 -78.92 -21.33 -12.03
CA GLN A 2 -78.05 -22.33 -11.38
C GLN A 2 -76.86 -21.72 -10.58
N PHE A 3 -76.55 -22.10 -9.34
CA PHE A 3 -76.09 -23.37 -8.72
C PHE A 3 -74.59 -23.70 -8.91
N LEU A 4 -73.95 -23.97 -7.74
CA LEU A 4 -72.78 -24.85 -7.46
C LEU A 4 -71.39 -24.24 -7.71
N ALA A 5 -70.50 -24.03 -6.73
CA ALA A 5 -69.93 -24.90 -5.68
C ALA A 5 -69.10 -26.08 -6.22
N LYS A 6 -67.76 -26.00 -6.13
CA LYS A 6 -66.94 -26.76 -5.14
C LYS A 6 -65.42 -26.64 -5.41
N PRO A 7 -64.61 -26.79 -4.34
CA PRO A 7 -63.16 -26.95 -4.35
C PRO A 7 -62.75 -28.44 -4.39
N PHE A 8 -61.51 -28.78 -4.79
CA PHE A 8 -60.84 -30.07 -4.50
C PHE A 8 -59.32 -29.84 -4.69
N SER A 9 -58.50 -29.95 -3.63
CA SER A 9 -57.75 -31.16 -3.20
C SER A 9 -56.76 -31.63 -4.28
N THR A 10 -55.46 -31.75 -4.03
CA THR A 10 -54.83 -32.84 -3.27
C THR A 10 -53.32 -32.59 -3.05
N ALA A 11 -52.81 -32.91 -1.86
CA ALA A 11 -51.42 -33.35 -1.66
C ALA A 11 -51.33 -34.88 -1.90
N PRO A 12 -50.18 -35.44 -2.37
CA PRO A 12 -49.28 -36.23 -1.49
C PRO A 12 -47.77 -35.97 -1.80
N SER A 13 -46.85 -35.88 -0.83
CA SER A 13 -46.04 -36.94 -0.19
C SER A 13 -45.23 -37.87 -1.13
N GLY A 14 -43.91 -37.97 -0.87
CA GLY A 14 -43.00 -39.00 -1.42
C GLY A 14 -41.61 -38.40 -1.73
N ASP A 15 -40.65 -38.45 -0.81
CA ASP A 15 -39.65 -39.52 -0.61
C ASP A 15 -38.40 -39.41 -1.52
N LEU A 16 -37.27 -39.09 -0.86
CA LEU A 16 -35.86 -39.55 -1.02
C LEU A 16 -35.43 -40.22 -2.36
N PRO A 17 -34.20 -39.99 -2.90
CA PRO A 17 -32.99 -40.31 -2.15
C PRO A 17 -31.73 -39.47 -2.42
N SER A 18 -30.83 -39.58 -1.44
CA SER A 18 -29.38 -39.55 -1.58
C SER A 18 -28.89 -40.14 -2.90
N THR A 19 -28.13 -39.36 -3.68
CA THR A 19 -26.97 -39.91 -4.41
C THR A 19 -25.86 -38.87 -4.44
N ALA A 20 -24.85 -39.14 -3.62
CA ALA A 20 -23.52 -38.61 -3.78
C ALA A 20 -23.02 -38.93 -5.20
N LYS A 21 -23.01 -37.94 -6.09
CA LYS A 21 -22.18 -38.00 -7.30
C LYS A 21 -20.79 -37.50 -6.95
N MET A 22 -20.00 -38.47 -6.54
CA MET A 22 -18.55 -38.53 -6.62
C MET A 22 -18.12 -38.07 -8.03
N PHE A 23 -17.77 -36.80 -8.18
CA PHE A 23 -16.96 -36.37 -9.31
C PHE A 23 -15.51 -36.48 -8.89
N ARG A 24 -14.87 -37.53 -9.40
CA ARG A 24 -13.41 -37.68 -9.45
C ARG A 24 -12.83 -36.43 -10.11
N ILE A 25 -12.13 -35.64 -9.32
CA ILE A 25 -11.12 -34.70 -9.79
C ILE A 25 -9.95 -35.56 -10.31
N PRO A 26 -9.51 -35.43 -11.57
CA PRO A 26 -8.21 -35.96 -11.95
C PRO A 26 -7.10 -35.18 -11.23
N GLN A 27 -6.53 -35.84 -10.24
CA GLN A 27 -5.20 -35.60 -9.70
C GLN A 27 -4.16 -35.70 -10.83
N ARG A 28 -3.47 -34.59 -11.12
CA ARG A 28 -2.01 -34.51 -11.35
C ARG A 28 -1.64 -33.14 -11.91
N TYR A 29 -1.12 -32.28 -11.05
CA TYR A 29 0.18 -31.61 -11.10
C TYR A 29 0.33 -30.93 -9.72
N LEU A 30 0.94 -31.61 -8.75
CA LEU A 30 2.36 -31.47 -8.37
C LEU A 30 2.67 -30.13 -7.67
N ASN A 31 2.58 -30.22 -6.34
CA ASN A 31 3.38 -29.58 -5.30
C ASN A 31 3.53 -28.05 -5.26
N ASP A 32 2.69 -27.47 -4.40
CA ASP A 32 3.10 -26.54 -3.35
C ASP A 32 4.38 -26.99 -2.63
N HIS A 33 5.38 -26.12 -2.58
CA HIS A 33 6.09 -25.73 -1.36
C HIS A 33 7.07 -24.61 -1.70
N GLU A 34 6.64 -23.35 -1.56
CA GLU A 34 7.37 -22.41 -0.70
C GLU A 34 6.47 -21.22 -0.39
N GLN A 35 5.97 -21.26 0.84
CA GLN A 35 5.22 -20.21 1.50
C GLN A 35 6.05 -18.93 1.60
N ASP A 36 5.36 -17.82 1.39
CA ASP A 36 5.42 -16.62 2.23
C ASP A 36 6.78 -16.28 2.87
N GLN A 37 7.52 -15.39 2.20
CA GLN A 37 8.44 -14.48 2.90
C GLN A 37 7.99 -13.03 2.72
N PHE A 38 6.84 -12.69 3.32
CA PHE A 38 6.56 -11.34 3.79
C PHE A 38 6.47 -11.38 5.32
N ALA A 39 7.62 -11.62 5.95
CA ALA A 39 7.77 -11.49 7.39
C ALA A 39 7.95 -10.01 7.75
N TRP A 40 6.83 -9.40 8.16
CA TRP A 40 6.87 -8.28 9.09
C TRP A 40 7.51 -8.74 10.42
N LEU A 41 8.73 -8.27 10.70
CA LEU A 41 9.38 -8.31 12.00
C LEU A 41 9.92 -6.89 12.24
N TYR A 42 9.12 -5.99 12.81
CA TYR A 42 9.10 -5.73 14.25
C TYR A 42 10.42 -6.12 14.94
N LEU A 43 11.25 -5.09 15.16
CA LEU A 43 12.28 -5.03 16.18
C LEU A 43 11.69 -5.46 17.53
N ARG A 44 11.82 -6.75 17.88
CA ARG A 44 11.76 -7.19 19.27
C ARG A 44 13.17 -7.07 19.86
N PHE A 45 13.42 -5.92 20.45
CA PHE A 45 14.23 -5.85 21.66
C PHE A 45 13.64 -6.86 22.67
N SER A 46 14.34 -7.97 22.91
CA SER A 46 14.11 -8.78 24.11
C SER A 46 15.24 -8.45 25.09
N PRO A 47 14.93 -7.82 26.24
CA PRO A 47 15.88 -7.60 27.30
C PRO A 47 16.02 -8.90 28.10
N SER A 48 17.09 -9.64 27.85
CA SER A 48 17.49 -10.73 28.74
C SER A 48 18.19 -10.14 29.96
N TYR A 49 17.41 -9.72 30.96
CA TYR A 49 17.89 -9.74 32.34
C TYR A 49 17.95 -11.20 32.79
N PRO A 50 19.09 -11.62 33.36
CA PRO A 50 19.01 -12.21 34.67
C PRO A 50 19.74 -11.33 35.68
N TRP A 51 19.02 -11.03 36.74
CA TRP A 51 19.53 -10.41 37.94
C TRP A 51 20.59 -11.33 38.55
N SER A 52 21.79 -10.79 38.75
CA SER A 52 22.75 -11.30 39.71
C SER A 52 23.39 -10.09 40.36
N LEU A 53 23.05 -9.93 41.64
CA LEU A 53 23.65 -9.02 42.58
C LEU A 53 25.18 -9.07 42.51
N GLY A 54 25.83 -7.91 42.55
CA GLY A 54 27.28 -7.83 42.74
C GLY A 54 27.92 -6.58 42.17
N LEU A 55 27.51 -5.39 42.63
CA LEU A 55 28.45 -4.25 42.65
C LEU A 55 29.49 -4.56 43.74
N ALA A 56 30.48 -5.38 43.39
CA ALA A 56 31.78 -5.27 44.01
C ALA A 56 32.46 -4.08 43.35
N ALA A 57 32.69 -3.03 44.14
CA ALA A 57 33.61 -1.97 43.78
C ALA A 57 34.98 -2.59 43.49
N SER A 58 35.38 -2.64 42.21
CA SER A 58 36.76 -2.94 41.84
C SER A 58 37.57 -1.66 42.02
N CYS A 59 37.98 -1.43 43.26
CA CYS A 59 39.17 -0.65 43.57
C CYS A 59 40.37 -1.61 43.48
N GLY A 60 41.34 -1.28 42.65
CA GLY A 60 42.53 -2.08 42.35
C GLY A 60 42.85 -1.82 40.88
N ASP A 61 43.73 -0.89 40.52
CA ASP A 61 45.10 -0.82 41.00
C ASP A 61 45.57 0.63 41.20
N ALA A 62 45.90 0.95 42.44
CA ALA A 62 46.97 1.87 42.76
C ALA A 62 47.51 1.44 44.12
N ASP A 63 48.58 0.65 44.09
CA ASP A 63 49.51 0.52 45.19
C ASP A 63 49.97 1.93 45.59
N CYS A 64 49.33 2.48 46.61
CA CYS A 64 49.84 3.58 47.39
C CYS A 64 49.85 3.05 48.82
N GLY A 65 50.89 2.29 49.16
CA GLY A 65 51.16 1.91 50.53
C GLY A 65 51.27 3.16 51.39
N MET A 66 50.34 3.31 52.32
CA MET A 66 50.57 4.07 53.54
C MET A 66 50.05 3.23 54.70
N GLU A 67 51.01 2.68 55.43
CA GLU A 67 50.82 2.08 56.74
C GLU A 67 50.10 3.09 57.64
N ALA A 68 48.94 2.67 58.16
CA ALA A 68 48.19 3.41 59.15
C ALA A 68 48.90 3.27 60.51
N ASP A 69 49.89 4.13 60.76
CA ASP A 69 50.41 4.34 62.09
C ASP A 69 49.69 5.52 62.74
N GLY A 70 49.03 5.23 63.86
CA GLY A 70 48.18 6.16 64.59
C GLY A 70 48.98 7.31 65.20
N ARG A 71 49.08 8.43 64.48
CA ARG A 71 49.48 9.72 65.06
C ARG A 71 48.87 10.87 64.26
N MET A 72 47.78 11.45 64.76
CA MET A 72 47.27 12.73 64.26
C MET A 72 48.31 13.82 64.54
N PRO A 73 48.96 14.43 63.52
CA PRO A 73 49.76 15.61 63.75
C PRO A 73 48.84 16.84 63.81
N GLY A 74 49.23 17.82 64.63
CA GLY A 74 48.47 19.06 64.84
C GLY A 74 48.01 19.70 63.53
N ASN A 75 46.69 19.84 63.43
CA ASN A 75 45.97 20.45 62.33
C ASN A 75 46.32 21.95 62.22
N SER A 76 47.10 22.34 61.21
CA SER A 76 47.13 23.72 60.75
C SER A 76 46.10 23.87 59.64
N THR A 77 45.16 24.79 59.84
CA THR A 77 44.13 25.21 58.87
C THR A 77 44.70 25.48 57.46
N SER A 78 45.99 25.79 57.35
CA SER A 78 46.73 25.95 56.10
C SER A 78 46.82 24.68 55.23
N GLN A 79 46.88 23.47 55.80
CA GLN A 79 46.94 22.24 55.00
C GLN A 79 45.61 21.95 54.30
N TYR A 80 44.48 22.20 54.98
CA TYR A 80 43.16 22.10 54.39
C TYR A 80 42.93 23.18 53.31
N GLN A 81 43.44 24.40 53.52
CA GLN A 81 43.38 25.47 52.51
C GLN A 81 44.15 25.10 51.24
N ASN A 82 45.38 24.60 51.37
CA ASN A 82 46.19 24.17 50.23
C ASN A 82 45.55 22.98 49.47
N ALA A 83 44.94 22.03 50.19
CA ALA A 83 44.24 20.91 49.58
C ALA A 83 42.98 21.36 48.83
N LEU A 84 42.24 22.34 49.35
CA LEU A 84 41.06 22.91 48.68
C LEU A 84 41.44 23.69 47.42
N GLU A 85 42.54 24.45 47.45
CA GLU A 85 43.06 25.18 46.29
C GLU A 85 43.57 24.23 45.20
N ALA A 86 44.23 23.13 45.59
CA ALA A 86 44.64 22.07 44.67
C ALA A 86 43.42 21.35 44.04
N ALA A 87 42.39 21.05 44.83
CA ALA A 87 41.16 20.46 44.32
C ALA A 87 40.39 21.41 43.38
N GLY A 88 40.32 22.71 43.71
CA GLY A 88 39.65 23.72 42.89
C GLY A 88 40.36 23.99 41.56
N SER A 89 41.69 23.94 41.54
CA SER A 89 42.48 24.07 40.29
C SER A 89 42.37 22.82 39.41
N ALA A 90 42.37 21.62 40.00
CA ALA A 90 42.14 20.38 39.28
C ALA A 90 40.73 20.32 38.66
N LEU A 91 39.70 20.78 39.39
CA LEU A 91 38.32 20.82 38.88
C LEU A 91 38.19 21.80 37.71
N LYS A 92 38.79 22.99 37.80
CA LYS A 92 38.82 23.95 36.68
C LYS A 92 39.53 23.40 35.44
N ALA A 93 40.62 22.67 35.62
CA ALA A 93 41.31 22.03 34.51
C ALA A 93 40.41 20.98 33.82
N PHE A 94 39.70 20.16 34.60
CA PHE A 94 38.77 19.16 34.07
C PHE A 94 37.56 19.79 33.35
N GLU A 95 36.98 20.86 33.92
CA GLU A 95 35.89 21.60 33.28
C GLU A 95 36.32 22.25 31.96
N SER A 96 37.55 22.78 31.90
CA SER A 96 38.10 23.37 30.68
C SER A 96 38.34 22.35 29.57
N ASP A 97 38.86 21.16 29.89
CA ASP A 97 39.03 20.06 28.92
C ASP A 97 37.67 19.58 28.39
N ARG A 98 36.68 19.43 29.28
CA ARG A 98 35.31 19.05 28.91
C ARG A 98 34.59 20.12 28.10
N ALA A 99 34.88 21.40 28.34
CA ALA A 99 34.37 22.50 27.52
C ALA A 99 34.99 22.48 26.11
N ALA A 100 36.31 22.28 26.02
CA ALA A 100 37.04 22.21 24.74
C ALA A 100 36.58 21.04 23.86
N ARG A 101 36.31 19.86 24.44
CA ARG A 101 35.77 18.71 23.69
C ARG A 101 34.36 18.97 23.15
N ARG A 102 33.51 19.62 23.93
CA ARG A 102 32.15 19.98 23.51
C ARG A 102 32.13 21.03 22.41
N SER A 103 33.00 22.03 22.47
CA SER A 103 33.10 23.03 21.39
C SER A 103 33.63 22.39 20.10
N ALA A 104 34.62 21.49 20.18
CA ALA A 104 35.12 20.77 19.02
C ALA A 104 34.06 19.86 18.38
N GLU A 105 33.28 19.15 19.20
CA GLU A 105 32.16 18.31 18.71
C GLU A 105 31.03 19.16 18.09
N GLN A 106 30.73 20.32 18.67
CA GLN A 106 29.74 21.25 18.12
C GLN A 106 30.17 21.83 16.77
N GLU A 107 31.45 22.17 16.61
CA GLU A 107 31.99 22.64 15.33
C GLU A 107 31.95 21.55 14.23
N GLU A 108 32.19 20.29 14.60
CA GLU A 108 32.05 19.17 13.67
C GLU A 108 30.58 18.94 13.27
N LEU A 109 29.66 18.98 14.24
CA LEU A 109 28.22 18.87 13.97
C LEU A 109 27.71 20.02 13.10
N GLN A 110 28.21 21.24 13.30
CA GLN A 110 27.85 22.38 12.46
C GLN A 110 28.34 22.20 11.02
N ARG A 111 29.55 21.69 10.82
CA ARG A 111 30.08 21.37 9.49
C ARG A 111 29.26 20.28 8.80
N GLN A 112 28.94 19.19 9.50
CA GLN A 112 28.11 18.12 8.97
C GLN A 112 26.68 18.59 8.63
N ALA A 113 26.09 19.45 9.46
CA ALA A 113 24.77 20.03 9.20
C ALA A 113 24.76 20.96 7.98
N GLU A 114 25.84 21.74 7.77
CA GLU A 114 25.97 22.58 6.58
C GLU A 114 26.17 21.76 5.31
N GLU A 115 27.00 20.72 5.34
CA GLU A 115 27.17 19.79 4.23
C GLU A 115 25.86 19.06 3.88
N ALA A 116 25.13 18.59 4.90
CA ALA A 116 23.82 17.96 4.70
C ALA A 116 22.81 18.93 4.09
N ARG A 117 22.83 20.21 4.47
CA ARG A 117 21.97 21.25 3.88
C ARG A 117 22.29 21.48 2.41
N ARG A 118 23.58 21.61 2.05
CA ARG A 118 24.01 21.77 0.65
C ARG A 118 23.63 20.56 -0.20
N ALA A 119 23.87 19.34 0.30
CA ALA A 119 23.49 18.11 -0.40
C ALA A 119 21.97 17.99 -0.60
N TRP A 120 21.17 18.46 0.38
CA TRP A 120 19.71 18.48 0.24
C TRP A 120 19.26 19.50 -0.83
N GLU A 121 19.83 20.69 -0.83
CA GLU A 121 19.54 21.73 -1.83
C GLU A 121 19.90 21.26 -3.25
N GLU A 122 21.07 20.63 -3.44
CA GLU A 122 21.48 20.04 -4.72
C GLU A 122 20.52 18.92 -5.17
N SER A 123 20.10 18.05 -4.25
CA SER A 123 19.13 16.99 -4.54
C SER A 123 17.77 17.55 -4.97
N GLN A 124 17.30 18.62 -4.31
CA GLN A 124 16.07 19.31 -4.70
C GLN A 124 16.22 20.01 -6.05
N ALA A 125 17.33 20.71 -6.29
CA ALA A 125 17.62 21.36 -7.56
C ALA A 125 17.67 20.34 -8.71
N ARG A 126 18.29 19.17 -8.48
CA ARG A 126 18.30 18.07 -9.46
C ARG A 126 16.89 17.56 -9.74
N LYS A 127 16.08 17.27 -8.72
CA LYS A 127 14.69 16.83 -8.91
C LYS A 127 13.85 17.87 -9.67
N ASN A 128 14.04 19.15 -9.37
CA ASN A 128 13.34 20.23 -10.06
C ASN A 128 13.82 20.37 -11.52
N ALA A 129 15.11 20.21 -11.79
CA ALA A 129 15.66 20.23 -13.14
C ALA A 129 15.20 19.01 -13.96
N GLU A 130 15.19 17.81 -13.37
CA GLU A 130 14.63 16.60 -13.97
C GLU A 130 13.14 16.75 -14.25
N GLY A 131 12.37 17.28 -13.29
CA GLY A 131 10.95 17.58 -13.46
C GLY A 131 10.69 18.61 -14.55
N LYS A 132 11.52 19.65 -14.65
CA LYS A 132 11.44 20.65 -15.72
C LYS A 132 11.78 20.04 -17.09
N ALA A 133 12.85 19.27 -17.20
CA ALA A 133 13.22 18.61 -18.46
C ALA A 133 12.17 17.59 -18.91
N ALA A 134 11.55 16.86 -17.97
CA ALA A 134 10.44 15.97 -18.25
C ALA A 134 9.20 16.73 -18.74
N PHE A 135 8.93 17.91 -18.19
CA PHE A 135 7.84 18.78 -18.63
C PHE A 135 8.11 19.42 -19.99
N ASP A 136 9.29 19.99 -20.21
CA ASP A 136 9.70 20.59 -21.49
C ASP A 136 9.70 19.53 -22.62
N GLY A 137 10.04 18.27 -22.29
CA GLY A 137 9.93 17.14 -23.22
C GLY A 137 8.49 16.73 -23.56
N LEU A 138 7.51 16.99 -22.69
CA LEU A 138 6.10 16.78 -23.00
C LEU A 138 5.60 17.83 -24.00
N ASP A 139 6.03 19.09 -23.89
CA ASP A 139 5.68 20.16 -24.84
C ASP A 139 6.29 19.92 -26.23
N ALA A 140 7.51 19.41 -26.32
CA ALA A 140 8.13 19.04 -27.60
C ALA A 140 7.36 17.91 -28.33
N ASN A 141 6.77 16.97 -27.56
CA ASN A 141 5.89 15.94 -28.11
C ASN A 141 4.46 16.45 -28.35
N PHE A 142 4.10 17.61 -27.81
CA PHE A 142 2.81 18.24 -28.04
C PHE A 142 2.73 18.93 -29.41
N ASP A 143 3.86 19.29 -30.04
CA ASP A 143 3.83 19.75 -31.44
C ASP A 143 3.52 18.57 -32.40
N GLU A 144 3.84 17.34 -31.99
CA GLU A 144 3.35 16.08 -32.61
C GLU A 144 1.91 15.72 -32.16
N SER A 145 1.23 16.58 -31.40
CA SER A 145 -0.22 16.46 -31.17
C SER A 145 -1.05 17.06 -32.30
N GLN A 146 -0.45 17.79 -33.25
CA GLN A 146 -1.08 18.21 -34.51
C GLN A 146 -1.50 17.02 -35.39
N ASN A 147 -0.94 15.83 -35.15
CA ASN A 147 -1.37 14.58 -35.78
C ASN A 147 -2.67 14.01 -35.19
N TRP A 148 -3.40 14.72 -34.32
CA TRP A 148 -4.75 14.30 -33.94
C TRP A 148 -5.66 14.15 -35.16
N GLU A 149 -5.49 14.99 -36.19
CA GLU A 149 -6.21 14.85 -37.46
C GLU A 149 -5.78 13.61 -38.22
N ALA A 150 -4.48 13.29 -38.25
CA ALA A 150 -3.96 12.07 -38.88
C ALA A 150 -4.39 10.80 -38.13
N ARG A 151 -4.45 10.83 -36.80
CA ARG A 151 -4.98 9.74 -35.96
C ARG A 151 -6.49 9.59 -36.13
N ALA A 152 -7.24 10.68 -36.13
CA ALA A 152 -8.67 10.68 -36.42
C ALA A 152 -8.98 10.21 -37.87
N ALA A 153 -8.12 10.55 -38.84
CA ALA A 153 -8.21 10.06 -40.21
C ALA A 153 -7.85 8.57 -40.31
N ALA A 154 -6.84 8.11 -39.58
CA ALA A 154 -6.45 6.71 -39.50
C ALA A 154 -7.56 5.86 -38.84
N GLU A 155 -8.20 6.36 -37.79
CA GLU A 155 -9.37 5.74 -37.16
C GLU A 155 -10.57 5.63 -38.13
N ARG A 156 -10.77 6.61 -39.01
CA ARG A 156 -11.80 6.52 -40.08
C ARG A 156 -11.46 5.49 -41.15
N SER A 157 -10.17 5.19 -41.36
CA SER A 157 -9.69 4.22 -42.37
C SER A 157 -9.57 2.79 -41.87
N ASN A 158 -9.54 2.58 -40.54
CA ASN A 158 -9.84 1.28 -39.96
C ASN A 158 -11.33 1.05 -40.15
N THR A 159 -11.70 0.40 -41.25
CA THR A 159 -13.03 -0.17 -41.41
C THR A 159 -13.38 -0.90 -40.11
N PRO A 160 -14.45 -0.52 -39.42
CA PRO A 160 -14.79 -1.18 -38.19
C PRO A 160 -15.03 -2.65 -38.51
N ASP A 161 -14.31 -3.54 -37.83
CA ASP A 161 -14.75 -4.91 -37.69
C ASP A 161 -16.22 -4.85 -37.28
N LYS A 162 -17.12 -5.16 -38.23
CA LYS A 162 -18.58 -5.13 -38.15
C LYS A 162 -19.09 -4.37 -36.92
N SER A 163 -19.13 -3.05 -37.03
CA SER A 163 -19.45 -2.20 -35.90
C SER A 163 -20.83 -2.59 -35.35
N CYS A 164 -20.93 -2.85 -34.05
CA CYS A 164 -22.20 -3.18 -33.43
C CYS A 164 -23.18 -1.98 -33.56
N ASP A 165 -24.23 -2.10 -34.39
CA ASP A 165 -25.26 -1.06 -34.54
C ASP A 165 -26.32 -1.20 -33.44
N CYS A 166 -26.01 -0.64 -32.26
CA CYS A 166 -26.94 -0.60 -31.13
C CYS A 166 -28.06 0.45 -31.26
N ARG A 167 -28.24 1.07 -32.44
CA ARG A 167 -29.49 1.79 -32.75
C ARG A 167 -30.59 0.82 -33.17
N LYS A 168 -30.22 -0.38 -33.63
CA LYS A 168 -31.13 -1.45 -34.03
C LYS A 168 -31.04 -2.61 -33.05
N ILE A 169 -31.99 -2.66 -32.12
CA ILE A 169 -32.08 -3.76 -31.16
C ILE A 169 -32.73 -4.96 -31.85
N VAL A 170 -32.00 -6.07 -31.94
CA VAL A 170 -32.46 -7.33 -32.55
C VAL A 170 -32.95 -8.35 -31.52
N GLY A 171 -32.63 -8.13 -30.23
CA GLY A 171 -33.03 -9.04 -29.17
C GLY A 171 -32.69 -8.56 -27.77
N ARG A 172 -32.89 -9.43 -26.78
CA ARG A 172 -32.52 -9.21 -25.38
C ARG A 172 -31.59 -10.31 -24.91
N CYS A 173 -30.70 -9.97 -23.97
CA CYS A 173 -29.73 -10.88 -23.39
C CYS A 173 -29.87 -10.91 -21.86
N LEU A 174 -29.08 -11.78 -21.24
CA LEU A 174 -28.87 -11.82 -19.79
C LEU A 174 -27.46 -11.31 -19.52
N ALA A 175 -27.34 -10.44 -18.53
CA ALA A 175 -26.07 -9.92 -18.07
C ALA A 175 -25.90 -10.10 -16.57
N GLN A 176 -24.65 -10.24 -16.14
CA GLN A 176 -24.27 -10.31 -14.75
C GLN A 176 -23.02 -9.47 -14.54
N ILE A 177 -22.92 -8.80 -13.39
CA ILE A 177 -21.73 -8.08 -13.00
C ILE A 177 -21.14 -8.77 -11.77
N LYS A 178 -19.86 -9.11 -11.85
CA LYS A 178 -19.10 -9.72 -10.77
C LYS A 178 -18.04 -8.75 -10.28
N PHE A 179 -18.14 -8.37 -9.02
CA PHE A 179 -17.10 -7.60 -8.36
C PHE A 179 -15.82 -8.45 -8.22
N LEU A 180 -14.68 -7.90 -8.64
CA LEU A 180 -13.39 -8.60 -8.55
C LEU A 180 -12.60 -8.11 -7.34
N LYS A 181 -12.28 -6.81 -7.29
CA LYS A 181 -11.49 -6.23 -6.19
C LYS A 181 -11.70 -4.73 -6.03
N ASN A 182 -11.60 -4.28 -4.79
CA ASN A 182 -11.54 -2.86 -4.47
C ASN A 182 -10.09 -2.35 -4.52
N ARG A 183 -9.90 -1.11 -4.99
CA ARG A 183 -8.65 -0.36 -4.90
C ARG A 183 -8.89 0.95 -4.14
N SER A 184 -7.80 1.64 -3.79
CA SER A 184 -7.88 2.95 -3.12
C SER A 184 -8.55 4.03 -3.99
N ALA A 185 -8.49 3.90 -5.32
CA ALA A 185 -9.01 4.87 -6.28
C ALA A 185 -10.27 4.40 -7.05
N GLY A 186 -10.86 3.26 -6.69
CA GLY A 186 -11.97 2.69 -7.46
C GLY A 186 -12.09 1.17 -7.30
N ALA A 187 -12.80 0.52 -8.20
CA ALA A 187 -12.95 -0.93 -8.21
C ALA A 187 -12.83 -1.53 -9.61
N ASP A 188 -12.34 -2.77 -9.64
CA ASP A 188 -12.31 -3.60 -10.84
C ASP A 188 -13.49 -4.60 -10.76
N TYR A 189 -14.24 -4.72 -11.84
CA TYR A 189 -15.38 -5.63 -11.95
C TYR A 189 -15.45 -6.25 -13.35
N GLU A 190 -16.02 -7.45 -13.43
CA GLU A 190 -16.26 -8.16 -14.68
C GLU A 190 -17.74 -8.02 -15.06
N VAL A 191 -18.00 -7.53 -16.27
CA VAL A 191 -19.33 -7.53 -16.87
C VAL A 191 -19.39 -8.74 -17.81
N TRP A 192 -20.37 -9.60 -17.59
CA TRP A 192 -20.65 -10.77 -18.41
C TRP A 192 -21.99 -10.62 -19.13
N SER A 193 -22.03 -11.05 -20.39
CA SER A 193 -23.22 -11.16 -21.23
C SER A 193 -23.30 -12.57 -21.82
N ASN A 194 -24.51 -13.10 -21.95
CA ASN A 194 -24.73 -14.39 -22.60
C ASN A 194 -24.88 -14.31 -24.14
N ALA A 195 -24.74 -13.13 -24.74
CA ALA A 195 -24.79 -12.95 -26.18
C ALA A 195 -23.40 -13.19 -26.81
N ASP A 196 -23.34 -14.00 -27.86
CA ASP A 196 -22.09 -14.36 -28.55
C ASP A 196 -21.66 -13.35 -29.63
N THR A 197 -22.45 -12.30 -29.85
CA THR A 197 -22.25 -11.31 -30.92
C THR A 197 -22.13 -9.89 -30.35
N CYS A 198 -22.97 -8.96 -30.82
CA CYS A 198 -23.03 -7.58 -30.39
C CYS A 198 -24.09 -7.41 -29.32
N SER A 199 -23.68 -6.98 -28.12
CA SER A 199 -24.64 -6.66 -27.06
C SER A 199 -24.26 -5.43 -26.27
N LYS A 200 -25.27 -4.70 -25.80
CA LYS A 200 -25.13 -3.54 -24.93
C LYS A 200 -25.73 -3.89 -23.58
N VAL A 201 -24.91 -3.82 -22.54
CA VAL A 201 -25.35 -3.96 -21.16
C VAL A 201 -25.34 -2.59 -20.52
N SER A 202 -26.50 -2.12 -20.07
CA SER A 202 -26.66 -0.87 -19.32
C SER A 202 -26.89 -1.20 -17.85
N TYR A 203 -26.14 -0.55 -16.97
CA TYR A 203 -26.13 -0.83 -15.54
C TYR A 203 -25.85 0.45 -14.74
N TYR A 204 -26.07 0.38 -13.43
CA TYR A 204 -25.82 1.46 -12.50
C TYR A 204 -24.78 1.05 -11.46
N ILE A 205 -23.90 1.98 -11.11
CA ILE A 205 -22.97 1.89 -9.98
C ILE A 205 -23.26 3.08 -9.07
N ASP A 206 -23.70 2.84 -7.83
CA ASP A 206 -24.07 3.91 -6.89
C ASP A 206 -25.05 4.95 -7.50
N SER A 207 -26.04 4.49 -8.28
CA SER A 207 -26.99 5.31 -9.05
C SER A 207 -26.40 6.11 -10.23
N THR A 208 -25.12 5.90 -10.57
CA THR A 208 -24.49 6.48 -11.76
C THR A 208 -24.69 5.53 -12.95
N PRO A 209 -25.23 5.98 -14.10
CA PRO A 209 -25.45 5.12 -15.26
C PRO A 209 -24.14 4.82 -15.99
N HIS A 210 -23.96 3.56 -16.35
CA HIS A 210 -22.84 3.04 -17.13
C HIS A 210 -23.36 2.10 -18.21
N PHE A 211 -22.55 1.87 -19.23
CA PHE A 211 -22.80 0.83 -20.23
C PHE A 211 -21.50 0.22 -20.72
N THR A 212 -21.57 -1.06 -21.08
CA THR A 212 -20.49 -1.77 -21.74
C THR A 212 -21.02 -2.32 -23.06
N LEU A 213 -20.29 -2.05 -24.14
CA LEU A 213 -20.58 -2.57 -25.47
C LEU A 213 -19.68 -3.77 -25.74
N PHE A 214 -20.29 -4.93 -25.93
CA PHE A 214 -19.62 -6.17 -26.27
C PHE A 214 -19.55 -6.31 -27.78
N ASN A 215 -18.35 -6.46 -28.32
CA ASN A 215 -18.11 -6.76 -29.72
C ASN A 215 -17.43 -8.13 -29.84
N HIS A 216 -18.19 -9.17 -30.22
CA HIS A 216 -17.71 -10.55 -30.36
C HIS A 216 -17.04 -11.13 -29.10
N GLN A 217 -17.43 -10.63 -27.92
CA GLN A 217 -16.93 -11.07 -26.62
C GLN A 217 -18.09 -11.16 -25.65
N SER A 218 -18.00 -12.07 -24.68
CA SER A 218 -19.03 -12.25 -23.64
C SER A 218 -18.62 -11.71 -22.27
N ARG A 219 -17.36 -11.26 -22.12
CA ARG A 219 -16.78 -10.80 -20.86
C ARG A 219 -15.85 -9.63 -21.09
N VAL A 220 -15.99 -8.60 -20.26
CA VAL A 220 -15.09 -7.44 -20.23
C VAL A 220 -14.82 -7.10 -18.77
N ILE A 221 -13.55 -6.81 -18.46
CA ILE A 221 -13.16 -6.28 -17.15
C ILE A 221 -13.11 -4.77 -17.28
N GLU A 222 -13.89 -4.10 -16.44
CA GLU A 222 -14.01 -2.65 -16.40
C GLU A 222 -13.44 -2.11 -15.09
N HIS A 223 -13.06 -0.84 -15.12
CA HIS A 223 -12.63 -0.11 -13.94
C HIS A 223 -13.54 1.11 -13.74
N SER A 224 -13.98 1.33 -12.51
CA SER A 224 -14.68 2.57 -12.16
C SER A 224 -13.97 3.27 -11.03
N ALA A 225 -13.60 4.53 -11.30
CA ALA A 225 -13.03 5.43 -10.32
C ALA A 225 -14.12 5.89 -9.35
N SER A 226 -13.90 5.70 -8.06
CA SER A 226 -14.80 6.17 -7.01
C SER A 226 -14.04 6.48 -5.74
N LEU A 227 -14.47 7.53 -5.04
CA LEU A 227 -13.97 7.88 -3.71
C LEU A 227 -14.60 6.99 -2.61
N LYS A 228 -15.71 6.32 -2.93
CA LYS A 228 -16.40 5.40 -2.02
C LYS A 228 -15.95 3.97 -2.33
N LYS A 229 -15.83 3.17 -1.27
CA LYS A 229 -15.56 1.74 -1.40
C LYS A 229 -16.77 1.06 -2.04
N LEU A 230 -16.59 0.56 -3.27
CA LEU A 230 -17.62 -0.16 -4.00
C LEU A 230 -17.71 -1.61 -3.51
N SER A 231 -18.92 -2.15 -3.53
CA SER A 231 -19.23 -3.53 -3.15
C SER A 231 -20.20 -4.14 -4.16
N GLN A 232 -20.43 -5.46 -4.10
CA GLN A 232 -21.34 -6.15 -5.03
C GLN A 232 -22.77 -5.58 -5.04
N ASP A 233 -23.25 -5.06 -3.89
CA ASP A 233 -24.59 -4.51 -3.74
C ASP A 233 -24.78 -3.16 -4.46
N ASN A 234 -23.68 -2.52 -4.87
CA ASN A 234 -23.70 -1.23 -5.55
C ASN A 234 -24.00 -1.36 -7.05
N PHE A 235 -23.95 -2.58 -7.59
CA PHE A 235 -24.14 -2.87 -9.01
C PHE A 235 -25.57 -3.30 -9.29
N ILE A 236 -26.26 -2.57 -10.15
CA ILE A 236 -27.62 -2.89 -10.59
C ILE A 236 -27.64 -2.96 -12.11
N VAL A 237 -27.95 -4.13 -12.66
CA VAL A 237 -28.14 -4.29 -14.11
C VAL A 237 -29.54 -3.79 -14.48
N ASP A 238 -29.62 -2.80 -15.37
CA ASP A 238 -30.89 -2.25 -15.87
C ASP A 238 -31.37 -3.04 -17.09
N LYS A 239 -30.54 -3.10 -18.13
CA LYS A 239 -30.92 -3.67 -19.44
C LYS A 239 -29.76 -4.39 -20.10
N CYS A 240 -30.08 -5.46 -20.82
CA CYS A 240 -29.17 -6.16 -21.72
C CYS A 240 -29.87 -6.35 -23.07
N GLU A 241 -29.31 -5.73 -24.10
CA GLU A 241 -29.89 -5.68 -25.44
C GLU A 241 -28.90 -6.23 -26.46
N VAL A 242 -29.38 -7.06 -27.39
CA VAL A 242 -28.58 -7.58 -28.51
C VAL A 242 -28.75 -6.61 -29.67
N CYS A 243 -27.63 -6.17 -30.23
CA CYS A 243 -27.58 -5.19 -31.31
C CYS A 243 -27.44 -5.89 -32.67
N ALA A 244 -27.87 -5.23 -33.73
CA ALA A 244 -27.57 -5.67 -35.08
C ALA A 244 -26.06 -5.58 -35.33
N ASN A 245 -25.54 -6.51 -36.12
CA ASN A 245 -24.20 -6.39 -36.69
C ASN A 245 -24.32 -5.60 -38.00
N GLU A 246 -23.40 -4.66 -38.25
CA GLU A 246 -23.32 -3.93 -39.54
C GLU A 246 -22.81 -4.83 -40.68
#